data_AF-A0A7C2ZKK1-F1
#
_entry.id   AF-A0A7C2ZKK1-F1
#
_cell.length_a   1.000
_cell.length_b   1.000
_cell.length_c   1.000
_cell.angle_alpha   90.00
_cell.angle_beta   90.00
_cell.angle_gamma   90.00
#
_symmetry.space_group_name_H-M   'P 1'
#
loop_
_entity.id
_entity.type
_entity.pdbx_description
1 polymer ?
#
loop_
_entity_poly.entity_id
_entity_poly.type
_entity_poly.pdbx_seq_one_letter_code
_entity_poly.pdbx_strand_id
1 'polypeptide(L)'
;MRSRCWLSGAMAVVVVGLGIAMAVGLFVGLAAVQQRPPDVPYVPTPYEVVREMLKVARVGPKDIVYDLGCGDGRIVITAVKEFKAQRGVGVDIDPQRIRESNENAQKAGATDRVKFLQQDLFQTDISEATVITLYLLPSVNLRLRPKLFRECRPGTRIVSHDFDMGEWEADRTLRVRGPYREHTVYYWVLPAGVAGTWRWSVSTPKGERRYTLRLRQRFQKISGTVVTDGAETSISEAQLNGDQIRFTVVREIQGQKVTMRFSGRVNGDTVRGSADIQGGPFAGKRDWVAKRDPVNLSGTWRWQGGALRIERRNGQWVATLLQGNRSQPISDFYVWGAGIYFRLSEGTEITAEGVVEGDRLTGTWNGKPWTATRTKG
;
A
#
# COMPACT_ATOMS: atom_id res chain seq x y z
N MET A 1 -83.96 -36.18 37.70
CA MET A 1 -84.00 -36.29 39.18
C MET A 1 -82.76 -35.61 39.73
N ARG A 2 -82.95 -34.68 40.70
CA ARG A 2 -82.11 -34.29 41.85
C ARG A 2 -80.57 -34.48 41.74
N SER A 3 -79.66 -33.58 42.12
CA SER A 3 -79.70 -32.44 43.04
C SER A 3 -78.27 -31.92 43.30
N ARG A 4 -78.14 -30.60 43.51
CA ARG A 4 -77.29 -29.86 44.50
C ARG A 4 -75.75 -29.98 44.56
N CYS A 5 -75.13 -28.79 44.47
CA CYS A 5 -74.02 -28.16 45.22
C CYS A 5 -73.14 -29.00 46.18
N TRP A 6 -71.83 -28.70 46.26
CA TRP A 6 -71.20 -27.71 47.17
C TRP A 6 -69.69 -27.55 46.91
N LEU A 7 -69.17 -26.37 47.30
CA LEU A 7 -67.80 -25.85 47.14
C LEU A 7 -66.74 -26.55 48.03
N SER A 8 -65.49 -26.55 47.56
CA SER A 8 -64.23 -26.16 48.26
C SER A 8 -63.07 -26.51 47.31
N GLY A 9 -62.10 -25.66 47.00
CA GLY A 9 -61.05 -25.13 47.87
C GLY A 9 -59.76 -25.06 47.03
N ALA A 10 -58.91 -24.08 47.31
CA ALA A 10 -57.89 -23.50 46.43
C ALA A 10 -56.57 -24.28 46.26
N MET A 11 -55.73 -23.73 45.36
CA MET A 11 -54.25 -23.78 45.24
C MET A 11 -53.59 -24.76 44.25
N ALA A 12 -53.31 -24.20 43.07
CA ALA A 12 -51.97 -23.82 42.60
C ALA A 12 -51.01 -24.88 41.98
N VAL A 13 -50.31 -24.35 40.96
CA VAL A 13 -48.92 -24.62 40.55
C VAL A 13 -48.72 -25.43 39.25
N VAL A 14 -48.46 -24.63 38.21
CA VAL A 14 -47.40 -24.72 37.19
C VAL A 14 -47.61 -25.58 35.94
N VAL A 15 -47.78 -24.82 34.87
CA VAL A 15 -47.59 -25.09 33.45
C VAL A 15 -46.12 -25.43 33.15
N VAL A 16 -45.89 -26.50 32.38
CA VAL A 16 -44.83 -26.52 31.36
C VAL A 16 -45.41 -27.20 30.12
N GLY A 17 -45.83 -26.39 29.15
CA GLY A 17 -46.03 -26.80 27.77
C GLY A 17 -44.84 -26.34 26.94
N LEU A 18 -44.26 -27.23 26.15
CA LEU A 18 -43.27 -26.90 25.12
C LEU A 18 -43.61 -27.68 23.85
N GLY A 19 -43.74 -26.96 22.72
CA GLY A 19 -44.15 -27.61 21.47
C GLY A 19 -44.14 -26.73 20.21
N ILE A 20 -43.12 -25.89 20.05
CA ILE A 20 -42.50 -25.48 18.77
C ILE A 20 -43.37 -24.66 17.78
N ALA A 21 -43.10 -23.35 17.73
CA ALA A 21 -43.40 -22.50 16.57
C ALA A 21 -42.09 -22.20 15.81
N MET A 22 -42.01 -22.57 14.53
CA MET A 22 -40.90 -22.24 13.64
C MET A 22 -40.90 -20.73 13.33
N ALA A 23 -39.89 -20.02 13.81
CA ALA A 23 -39.54 -18.68 13.34
C ALA A 23 -38.45 -18.78 12.27
N VAL A 24 -38.79 -18.47 11.02
CA VAL A 24 -37.84 -18.23 9.94
C VAL A 24 -37.16 -16.90 10.22
N GLY A 25 -35.98 -16.95 10.85
CA GLY A 25 -35.16 -15.78 11.12
C GLY A 25 -34.48 -15.26 9.86
N LEU A 26 -34.92 -14.11 9.37
CA LEU A 26 -34.19 -13.29 8.39
C LEU A 26 -32.90 -12.78 9.08
N PHE A 27 -31.75 -13.38 8.81
CA PHE A 27 -30.45 -12.82 9.19
C PHE A 27 -30.11 -11.65 8.26
N VAL A 28 -30.62 -10.46 8.56
CA VAL A 28 -30.02 -9.22 8.07
C VAL A 28 -28.78 -8.97 8.93
N GLY A 29 -27.61 -9.27 8.39
CA GLY A 29 -26.34 -8.91 9.01
C GLY A 29 -26.21 -7.39 9.09
N LEU A 30 -26.64 -6.80 10.19
CA LEU A 30 -26.29 -5.43 10.56
C LEU A 30 -24.79 -5.40 10.85
N ALA A 31 -24.00 -5.02 9.85
CA ALA A 31 -22.64 -4.56 10.09
C ALA A 31 -22.73 -3.41 11.10
N ALA A 32 -22.28 -3.65 12.33
CA ALA A 32 -22.30 -2.65 13.38
C ALA A 32 -21.54 -1.41 12.90
N VAL A 33 -22.24 -0.29 12.80
CA VAL A 33 -21.64 1.01 12.50
C VAL A 33 -20.70 1.35 13.66
N GLN A 34 -19.40 1.32 13.42
CA GLN A 34 -18.40 1.56 14.46
C GLN A 34 -18.37 3.06 14.78
N GLN A 35 -19.15 3.49 15.78
CA GLN A 35 -19.14 4.88 16.26
C GLN A 35 -17.96 5.09 17.21
N ARG A 36 -16.85 5.61 16.68
CA ARG A 36 -15.73 6.14 17.48
C ARG A 36 -15.48 7.62 17.10
N PRO A 37 -14.93 8.44 18.02
CA PRO A 37 -14.60 9.83 17.70
C PRO A 37 -13.62 9.92 16.51
N PRO A 38 -13.72 10.97 15.67
CA PRO A 38 -12.77 11.18 14.57
C PRO A 38 -11.33 11.34 15.07
N ASP A 39 -10.38 10.77 14.33
CA ASP A 39 -8.94 10.93 14.61
C ASP A 39 -8.43 12.35 14.28
N VAL A 40 -9.20 13.13 13.51
CA VAL A 40 -8.84 14.45 12.95
C VAL A 40 -10.04 15.40 13.02
N PRO A 41 -9.89 16.68 13.42
CA PRO A 41 -10.98 17.67 13.35
C PRO A 41 -11.33 18.04 11.91
N TYR A 42 -12.60 18.35 11.66
CA TYR A 42 -13.04 18.75 10.31
C TYR A 42 -12.60 20.18 9.98
N VAL A 43 -11.70 20.31 9.01
CA VAL A 43 -11.36 21.56 8.32
C VAL A 43 -11.31 21.25 6.82
N PRO A 44 -12.12 21.89 5.98
CA PRO A 44 -12.17 21.53 4.58
C PRO A 44 -11.03 22.14 3.75
N THR A 45 -10.61 21.41 2.71
CA THR A 45 -9.68 21.92 1.70
C THR A 45 -10.36 22.97 0.81
N PRO A 46 -9.78 24.17 0.60
CA PRO A 46 -10.30 25.17 -0.35
C PRO A 46 -10.39 24.63 -1.79
N TYR A 47 -11.40 25.04 -2.56
CA TYR A 47 -11.66 24.46 -3.90
C TYR A 47 -10.51 24.67 -4.89
N GLU A 48 -9.78 25.78 -4.80
CA GLU A 48 -8.57 26.04 -5.56
C GLU A 48 -7.47 25.02 -5.26
N VAL A 49 -7.30 24.63 -3.99
CA VAL A 49 -6.36 23.58 -3.58
C VAL A 49 -6.87 22.21 -4.05
N VAL A 50 -8.17 21.93 -3.92
CA VAL A 50 -8.78 20.69 -4.46
C VAL A 50 -8.48 20.54 -5.95
N ARG A 51 -8.65 21.60 -6.74
CA ARG A 51 -8.37 21.56 -8.18
C ARG A 51 -6.89 21.29 -8.47
N GLU A 52 -5.98 21.93 -7.75
CA GLU A 52 -4.55 21.67 -7.93
C GLU A 52 -4.15 20.24 -7.51
N MET A 53 -4.76 19.70 -6.45
CA MET A 53 -4.59 18.30 -6.06
C MET A 53 -5.01 17.33 -7.18
N LEU A 54 -6.19 17.54 -7.76
CA LEU A 54 -6.70 16.68 -8.84
C LEU A 54 -5.91 16.88 -10.15
N LYS A 55 -5.45 18.10 -10.44
CA LYS A 55 -4.57 18.41 -11.60
C LYS A 55 -3.22 17.73 -11.49
N VAL A 56 -2.52 17.80 -10.35
CA VAL A 56 -1.20 17.17 -10.21
C VAL A 56 -1.31 15.64 -10.31
N ALA A 57 -2.40 15.06 -9.79
CA ALA A 57 -2.72 13.66 -9.99
C ALA A 57 -3.16 13.31 -11.42
N ARG A 58 -3.35 14.30 -12.29
CA ARG A 58 -3.83 14.10 -13.67
C ARG A 58 -5.11 13.25 -13.68
N VAL A 59 -6.03 13.56 -12.77
CA VAL A 59 -7.30 12.84 -12.67
C VAL A 59 -8.05 12.94 -14.00
N GLY A 60 -8.58 11.81 -14.48
CA GLY A 60 -9.34 11.76 -15.73
C GLY A 60 -10.37 10.62 -15.79
N PRO A 61 -11.00 10.39 -16.96
CA PRO A 61 -12.15 9.49 -17.10
C PRO A 61 -11.95 8.01 -16.79
N LYS A 62 -10.71 7.57 -16.57
CA LYS A 62 -10.38 6.20 -16.18
C LYS A 62 -10.16 6.06 -14.67
N ASP A 63 -10.29 7.16 -13.92
CA ASP A 63 -9.90 7.21 -12.53
C ASP A 63 -11.04 6.92 -11.57
N ILE A 64 -10.72 6.12 -10.56
CA ILE A 64 -11.51 5.89 -9.37
C ILE A 64 -10.78 6.64 -8.25
N VAL A 65 -11.36 7.77 -7.85
CA VAL A 65 -10.77 8.67 -6.85
C VAL A 65 -11.30 8.34 -5.47
N TYR A 66 -10.42 7.98 -4.56
CA TYR A 66 -10.73 7.78 -3.15
C TYR A 66 -10.30 8.98 -2.33
N ASP A 67 -11.16 9.47 -1.45
CA ASP A 67 -10.83 10.51 -0.48
C ASP A 67 -11.02 9.97 0.93
N LEU A 68 -9.92 9.84 1.66
CA LEU A 68 -9.88 9.22 3.00
C LEU A 68 -9.95 10.33 4.06
N GLY A 69 -11.10 10.44 4.73
CA GLY A 69 -11.49 11.61 5.52
C GLY A 69 -12.22 12.64 4.64
N CYS A 70 -13.28 12.22 3.94
CA CYS A 70 -13.86 13.00 2.85
C CYS A 70 -14.67 14.24 3.27
N GLY A 71 -15.04 14.35 4.54
CA GLY A 71 -15.78 15.51 5.05
C GLY A 71 -17.08 15.76 4.28
N ASP A 72 -17.23 16.95 3.71
CA ASP A 72 -18.41 17.34 2.91
C ASP A 72 -18.43 16.77 1.48
N GLY A 73 -17.48 15.91 1.13
CA GLY A 73 -17.40 15.21 -0.14
C GLY A 73 -16.87 16.04 -1.31
N ARG A 74 -16.43 17.28 -1.07
CA ARG A 74 -16.06 18.22 -2.15
C ARG A 74 -15.01 17.70 -3.11
N ILE A 75 -14.03 16.90 -2.64
CA ILE A 75 -12.93 16.43 -3.50
C ILE A 75 -13.45 15.43 -4.52
N VAL A 76 -14.14 14.37 -4.09
CA VAL A 76 -14.67 13.35 -5.00
C VAL A 76 -15.79 13.87 -5.89
N ILE A 77 -16.61 14.82 -5.40
CA ILE A 77 -17.60 15.52 -6.22
C ILE A 77 -16.90 16.34 -7.31
N THR A 78 -15.88 17.12 -6.96
CA THR A 78 -15.08 17.90 -7.92
C THR A 78 -14.42 16.98 -8.95
N ALA A 79 -13.87 15.85 -8.52
CA ALA A 79 -13.23 14.87 -9.38
C ALA A 79 -14.19 14.35 -10.48
N VAL A 80 -15.43 13.99 -10.13
CA VAL A 80 -16.38 13.47 -11.13
C VAL A 80 -17.02 14.59 -11.97
N LYS A 81 -17.27 15.77 -11.40
CA LYS A 81 -17.98 16.87 -12.09
C LYS A 81 -17.05 17.67 -13.01
N GLU A 82 -15.85 18.03 -12.53
CA GLU A 82 -14.90 18.87 -13.25
C GLU A 82 -13.89 18.02 -14.04
N PHE A 83 -13.26 17.03 -13.40
CA PHE A 83 -12.20 16.20 -14.01
C PHE A 83 -12.71 14.94 -14.72
N LYS A 84 -14.03 14.74 -14.69
CA LYS A 84 -14.72 13.62 -15.34
C LYS A 84 -14.23 12.25 -14.87
N ALA A 85 -13.72 12.14 -13.64
CA ALA A 85 -13.37 10.86 -13.04
C ALA A 85 -14.51 9.85 -13.21
N GLN A 86 -14.15 8.58 -13.43
CA GLN A 86 -15.12 7.51 -13.62
C GLN A 86 -16.03 7.39 -12.41
N ARG A 87 -15.42 7.41 -11.21
CA ARG A 87 -16.11 7.24 -9.94
C ARG A 87 -15.35 7.96 -8.82
N GLY A 88 -16.09 8.45 -7.83
CA GLY A 88 -15.56 8.96 -6.58
C GLY A 88 -16.02 8.12 -5.39
N VAL A 89 -15.13 7.85 -4.44
CA VAL A 89 -15.47 7.17 -3.18
C VAL A 89 -14.94 8.01 -2.02
N GLY A 90 -15.86 8.60 -1.25
CA GLY A 90 -15.51 9.32 -0.03
C GLY A 90 -15.66 8.40 1.18
N VAL A 91 -14.69 8.42 2.09
CA VAL A 91 -14.72 7.65 3.33
C VAL A 91 -14.64 8.63 4.50
N ASP A 92 -15.57 8.55 5.43
CA ASP A 92 -15.53 9.33 6.67
C ASP A 92 -16.12 8.51 7.82
N ILE A 93 -15.61 8.70 9.04
CA ILE A 93 -16.12 8.00 10.22
C ILE A 93 -17.34 8.73 10.81
N ASP A 94 -17.43 10.04 10.60
CA ASP A 94 -18.48 10.88 11.16
C ASP A 94 -19.77 10.77 10.34
N PRO A 95 -20.87 10.24 10.91
CA PRO A 95 -22.14 10.13 10.21
C PRO A 95 -22.71 11.48 9.74
N GLN A 96 -22.36 12.60 10.40
CA GLN A 96 -22.79 13.93 9.96
C GLN A 96 -22.08 14.33 8.65
N ARG A 97 -20.77 14.07 8.52
CA ARG A 97 -20.02 14.31 7.28
C ARG A 97 -20.58 13.46 6.13
N ILE A 98 -20.94 12.21 6.41
CA ILE A 98 -21.57 11.33 5.42
C ILE A 98 -22.96 11.84 4.98
N ARG A 99 -23.79 12.36 5.89
CA ARG A 99 -25.07 12.99 5.49
C ARG A 99 -24.84 14.22 4.61
N GLU A 100 -23.97 15.14 5.04
CA GLU A 100 -23.66 16.37 4.30
C GLU A 100 -23.10 16.09 2.90
N SER A 101 -22.17 15.12 2.79
CA SER A 101 -21.59 14.74 1.51
C SER A 101 -22.60 14.12 0.53
N ASN A 102 -23.55 13.31 1.02
CA ASN A 102 -24.65 12.80 0.21
C ASN A 102 -25.58 13.93 -0.28
N GLU A 103 -25.95 14.89 0.58
CA GLU A 103 -26.74 16.06 0.19
C GLU A 103 -26.01 16.91 -0.85
N ASN A 104 -24.71 17.13 -0.69
CA ASN A 104 -23.89 17.87 -1.64
C ASN A 104 -23.79 17.16 -2.99
N ALA A 105 -23.65 15.84 -3.00
CA ALA A 105 -23.67 15.07 -4.24
C ALA A 105 -25.02 15.12 -4.94
N GLN A 106 -26.13 15.13 -4.19
CA GLN A 106 -27.46 15.32 -4.76
C GLN A 106 -27.60 16.71 -5.40
N LYS A 107 -27.23 17.78 -4.67
CA LYS A 107 -27.24 19.15 -5.18
C LYS A 107 -26.36 19.32 -6.43
N ALA A 108 -25.23 18.63 -6.47
CA ALA A 108 -24.31 18.65 -7.61
C ALA A 108 -24.75 17.74 -8.78
N GLY A 109 -25.80 16.91 -8.62
CA GLY A 109 -26.18 15.89 -9.59
C GLY A 109 -25.02 14.93 -9.89
N ALA A 110 -24.44 14.35 -8.85
CA ALA A 110 -23.26 13.47 -8.90
C ALA A 110 -23.51 12.08 -8.30
N THR A 111 -24.72 11.81 -7.78
CA THR A 111 -25.08 10.60 -7.01
C THR A 111 -24.92 9.30 -7.78
N ASP A 112 -24.93 9.35 -9.11
CA ASP A 112 -24.68 8.22 -10.01
C ASP A 112 -23.20 7.81 -10.06
N ARG A 113 -22.28 8.71 -9.68
CA ARG A 113 -20.83 8.52 -9.81
C ARG A 113 -20.04 8.68 -8.51
N VAL A 114 -20.67 9.10 -7.42
CA VAL A 114 -20.01 9.14 -6.09
C VAL A 114 -20.68 8.21 -5.10
N LYS A 115 -19.88 7.60 -4.23
CA LYS A 115 -20.34 6.80 -3.10
C LYS A 115 -19.67 7.30 -1.82
N PHE A 116 -20.43 7.50 -0.76
CA PHE A 116 -19.90 7.83 0.56
C PHE A 116 -20.04 6.64 1.50
N LEU A 117 -18.96 6.32 2.22
CA LEU A 117 -18.86 5.18 3.11
C LEU A 117 -18.63 5.68 4.53
N GLN A 118 -19.57 5.39 5.43
CA GLN A 118 -19.36 5.62 6.86
C GLN A 118 -18.47 4.50 7.43
N GLN A 119 -17.17 4.68 7.38
CA GLN A 119 -16.19 3.64 7.72
C GLN A 119 -14.91 4.23 8.31
N ASP A 120 -14.19 3.39 9.05
CA ASP A 120 -12.82 3.68 9.43
C ASP A 120 -11.89 3.55 8.21
N LEU A 121 -11.22 4.63 7.82
CA LEU A 121 -10.28 4.66 6.70
C LEU A 121 -9.16 3.61 6.81
N PHE A 122 -8.79 3.18 8.03
CA PHE A 122 -7.79 2.15 8.23
C PHE A 122 -8.32 0.74 7.89
N GLN A 123 -9.64 0.56 7.87
CA GLN A 123 -10.31 -0.70 7.60
C GLN A 123 -10.94 -0.77 6.20
N THR A 124 -11.22 0.36 5.56
CA THR A 124 -11.81 0.41 4.20
C THR A 124 -10.89 -0.22 3.17
N ASP A 125 -11.43 -1.07 2.28
CA ASP A 125 -10.71 -1.58 1.12
C ASP A 125 -10.46 -0.46 0.10
N ILE A 126 -9.18 -0.22 -0.20
CA ILE A 126 -8.73 0.83 -1.14
C ILE A 126 -8.03 0.24 -2.39
N SER A 127 -8.17 -1.06 -2.63
CA SER A 127 -7.45 -1.77 -3.71
C SER A 127 -7.92 -1.41 -5.13
N GLU A 128 -9.14 -0.86 -5.29
CA GLU A 128 -9.65 -0.35 -6.57
C GLU A 128 -9.21 1.09 -6.89
N ALA A 129 -8.65 1.82 -5.92
CA ALA A 129 -8.29 3.23 -6.09
C ALA A 129 -7.15 3.42 -7.11
N THR A 130 -7.36 4.30 -8.09
CA THR A 130 -6.30 4.74 -9.02
C THR A 130 -5.69 6.07 -8.59
N VAL A 131 -6.43 6.84 -7.78
CA VAL A 131 -6.00 8.09 -7.12
C VAL A 131 -6.52 8.09 -5.69
N ILE A 132 -5.67 8.48 -4.73
CA ILE A 132 -6.03 8.69 -3.33
C ILE A 132 -5.74 10.15 -2.97
N THR A 133 -6.71 10.82 -2.37
CA THR A 133 -6.58 12.17 -1.81
C THR A 133 -6.65 12.11 -0.29
N LEU A 134 -5.84 12.96 0.35
CA LEU A 134 -5.70 13.03 1.81
C LEU A 134 -5.69 14.49 2.27
N TYR A 135 -6.45 14.78 3.33
CA TYR A 135 -6.22 15.94 4.18
C TYR A 135 -6.48 15.55 5.63
N LEU A 136 -5.44 15.06 6.30
CA LEU A 136 -5.52 14.39 7.60
C LEU A 136 -4.64 15.10 8.64
N LEU A 137 -3.71 14.37 9.27
CA LEU A 137 -2.65 14.87 10.16
C LEU A 137 -1.35 14.08 9.88
N PRO A 138 -0.17 14.60 10.24
CA PRO A 138 1.11 13.91 9.99
C PRO A 138 1.15 12.48 10.55
N SER A 139 0.73 12.28 11.81
CA SER A 139 0.71 10.96 12.44
C SER A 139 -0.25 9.98 11.77
N VAL A 140 -1.37 10.48 11.25
CA VAL A 140 -2.39 9.69 10.54
C VAL A 140 -1.86 9.26 9.17
N ASN A 141 -1.20 10.16 8.42
CA ASN A 141 -0.53 9.83 7.15
C ASN A 141 0.50 8.71 7.34
N LEU A 142 1.35 8.84 8.37
CA LEU A 142 2.37 7.84 8.67
C LEU A 142 1.78 6.48 9.05
N ARG A 143 0.67 6.45 9.81
CA ARG A 143 -0.06 5.23 10.14
C ARG A 143 -0.75 4.61 8.92
N LEU A 144 -1.19 5.43 7.96
CA LEU A 144 -1.85 4.99 6.73
C LEU A 144 -0.88 4.44 5.68
N ARG A 145 0.36 4.93 5.65
CA ARG A 145 1.37 4.58 4.64
C ARG A 145 1.55 3.06 4.43
N PRO A 146 1.66 2.19 5.45
CA PRO A 146 1.75 0.74 5.23
C PRO A 146 0.53 0.15 4.51
N LYS A 147 -0.68 0.68 4.74
CA LYS A 147 -1.91 0.25 4.07
C LYS A 147 -1.88 0.61 2.58
N LEU A 148 -1.39 1.80 2.23
CA LEU A 148 -1.23 2.22 0.84
C LEU A 148 -0.33 1.26 0.07
N PHE A 149 0.82 0.88 0.63
CA PHE A 149 1.72 -0.11 0.00
C PHE A 149 1.10 -1.52 -0.06
N ARG A 150 0.29 -1.90 0.92
CA ARG A 150 -0.29 -3.25 0.98
C ARG A 150 -1.42 -3.47 -0.01
N GLU A 151 -2.25 -2.45 -0.24
CA GLU A 151 -3.53 -2.61 -0.93
C GLU A 151 -3.57 -1.93 -2.30
N CYS A 152 -2.86 -0.82 -2.48
CA CYS A 152 -2.89 -0.09 -3.75
C CYS A 152 -1.99 -0.74 -4.80
N ARG A 153 -2.38 -0.58 -6.06
CA ARG A 153 -1.60 -1.08 -7.19
C ARG A 153 -0.41 -0.15 -7.46
N PRO A 154 0.73 -0.67 -7.92
CA PRO A 154 1.79 0.17 -8.44
C PRO A 154 1.25 1.14 -9.51
N GLY A 155 1.64 2.41 -9.42
CA GLY A 155 1.12 3.47 -10.27
C GLY A 155 -0.10 4.22 -9.72
N THR A 156 -0.73 3.75 -8.63
CA THR A 156 -1.73 4.55 -7.90
C THR A 156 -1.09 5.87 -7.48
N ARG A 157 -1.78 6.98 -7.76
CA ARG A 157 -1.30 8.33 -7.43
C ARG A 157 -1.87 8.75 -6.09
N ILE A 158 -1.05 9.33 -5.24
CA ILE A 158 -1.45 9.80 -3.92
C ILE A 158 -1.18 11.29 -3.84
N VAL A 159 -2.17 12.03 -3.35
CA VAL A 159 -2.08 13.49 -3.17
C VAL A 159 -2.47 13.83 -1.75
N SER A 160 -1.61 14.58 -1.06
CA SER A 160 -1.86 15.01 0.32
C SER A 160 -1.79 16.53 0.44
N HIS A 161 -2.76 17.09 1.15
CA HIS A 161 -2.82 18.50 1.50
C HIS A 161 -2.09 18.74 2.83
N ASP A 162 -1.12 19.64 2.82
CA ASP A 162 -0.29 20.15 3.92
C ASP A 162 0.59 19.17 4.69
N PHE A 163 0.31 17.87 4.64
CA PHE A 163 1.03 16.86 5.41
C PHE A 163 1.73 15.84 4.51
N ASP A 164 3.01 15.58 4.78
CA ASP A 164 3.82 14.64 4.01
C ASP A 164 3.64 13.17 4.46
N MET A 165 4.55 12.30 4.02
CA MET A 165 4.62 10.89 4.37
C MET A 165 5.95 10.55 5.05
N GLY A 166 6.54 11.50 5.78
CA GLY A 166 7.85 11.38 6.45
C GLY A 166 8.97 11.05 5.46
N GLU A 167 9.70 9.96 5.72
CA GLU A 167 10.82 9.52 4.88
C GLU A 167 10.46 9.17 3.43
N TRP A 168 9.18 9.02 3.10
CA TRP A 168 8.75 8.83 1.72
C TRP A 168 8.67 10.18 1.02
N GLU A 169 9.78 10.57 0.40
CA GLU A 169 9.89 11.82 -0.35
C GLU A 169 8.84 11.89 -1.48
N ALA A 170 8.21 13.05 -1.62
CA ALA A 170 7.25 13.33 -2.67
C ALA A 170 7.92 13.41 -4.05
N ASP A 171 7.24 12.87 -5.07
CA ASP A 171 7.68 13.01 -6.46
C ASP A 171 7.49 14.46 -6.95
N ARG A 172 6.52 15.19 -6.37
CA ARG A 172 6.33 16.63 -6.55
C ARG A 172 5.78 17.28 -5.29
N THR A 173 6.20 18.52 -5.06
CA THR A 173 5.65 19.41 -4.02
C THR A 173 5.25 20.73 -4.67
N LEU A 174 4.02 21.17 -4.43
CA LEU A 174 3.44 22.38 -4.98
C LEU A 174 3.09 23.35 -3.85
N ARG A 175 3.28 24.64 -4.10
CA ARG A 175 2.71 25.71 -3.28
C ARG A 175 1.48 26.24 -3.98
N VAL A 176 0.34 26.25 -3.29
CA VAL A 176 -0.95 26.64 -3.84
C VAL A 176 -1.54 27.76 -2.99
N ARG A 177 -1.81 28.91 -3.61
CA ARG A 177 -2.43 30.04 -2.93
C ARG A 177 -3.92 29.73 -2.69
N GLY A 178 -4.32 29.65 -1.44
CA GLY A 178 -5.72 29.58 -1.00
C GLY A 178 -6.30 30.96 -0.67
N PRO A 179 -7.48 31.02 -0.05
CA PRO A 179 -8.18 32.28 0.18
C PRO A 179 -7.58 33.04 1.37
N TYR A 180 -7.00 32.31 2.33
CA TYR A 180 -6.51 32.86 3.60
C TYR A 180 -5.01 32.66 3.81
N ARG A 181 -4.41 31.64 3.17
CA ARG A 181 -2.99 31.33 3.26
C ARG A 181 -2.50 30.55 2.06
N GLU A 182 -1.19 30.33 1.99
CA GLU A 182 -0.61 29.35 1.10
C GLU A 182 -0.73 27.93 1.70
N HIS A 183 -0.89 26.96 0.81
CA HIS A 183 -1.04 25.54 1.11
C HIS A 183 0.05 24.76 0.40
N THR A 184 0.38 23.59 0.95
CA THR A 184 1.34 22.67 0.35
C THR A 184 0.58 21.47 -0.19
N VAL A 185 0.83 21.10 -1.45
CA VAL A 185 0.29 19.86 -2.02
C VAL A 185 1.45 18.94 -2.35
N TYR A 186 1.44 17.76 -1.76
CA TYR A 186 2.41 16.71 -2.01
C TYR A 186 1.82 15.65 -2.93
N TYR A 187 2.63 15.13 -3.84
CA TYR A 187 2.24 14.14 -4.83
C TYR A 187 3.24 12.99 -4.90
N TRP A 188 2.72 11.77 -4.91
CA TRP A 188 3.49 10.53 -5.07
C TRP A 188 2.85 9.61 -6.11
N VAL A 189 3.67 8.80 -6.76
CA VAL A 189 3.27 7.61 -7.51
C VAL A 189 3.73 6.38 -6.74
N LEU A 190 2.81 5.50 -6.35
CA LEU A 190 3.14 4.29 -5.60
C LEU A 190 4.08 3.40 -6.45
N PRO A 191 5.35 3.20 -6.04
CA PRO A 191 6.33 2.47 -6.85
C PRO A 191 6.15 0.96 -6.69
N ALA A 192 6.33 0.16 -7.74
CA ALA A 192 6.28 -1.29 -7.66
C ALA A 192 7.34 -1.87 -6.70
N GLY A 193 7.03 -3.00 -6.07
CA GLY A 193 7.99 -3.71 -5.23
C GLY A 193 9.04 -4.40 -6.09
N VAL A 194 10.26 -3.88 -6.12
CA VAL A 194 11.36 -4.39 -6.95
C VAL A 194 12.56 -4.92 -6.17
N ALA A 195 12.63 -4.70 -4.86
CA ALA A 195 13.63 -5.34 -3.99
C ALA A 195 13.69 -6.86 -4.22
N GLY A 196 14.89 -7.42 -4.35
CA GLY A 196 15.11 -8.86 -4.53
C GLY A 196 16.10 -9.21 -5.63
N THR A 197 16.31 -10.51 -5.82
CA THR A 197 17.11 -11.07 -6.91
C THR A 197 16.22 -11.42 -8.09
N TRP A 198 16.63 -10.97 -9.28
CA TRP A 198 15.93 -11.18 -10.55
C TRP A 198 16.85 -11.88 -11.53
N ARG A 199 16.31 -12.84 -12.29
CA ARG A 199 17.07 -13.58 -13.30
C ARG A 199 16.41 -13.56 -14.65
N TRP A 200 17.22 -13.43 -15.70
CA TRP A 200 16.81 -13.67 -17.07
C TRP A 200 17.98 -14.26 -17.86
N SER A 201 17.65 -14.85 -19.00
CA SER A 201 18.63 -15.35 -19.95
C SER A 201 18.38 -14.76 -21.32
N VAL A 202 19.45 -14.61 -22.10
CA VAL A 202 19.39 -14.15 -23.49
C VAL A 202 20.15 -15.15 -24.35
N SER A 203 19.52 -15.65 -25.41
CA SER A 203 20.18 -16.48 -26.42
C SER A 203 21.18 -15.65 -27.21
N THR A 204 22.42 -16.13 -27.30
CA THR A 204 23.47 -15.54 -28.12
C THR A 204 24.03 -16.59 -29.08
N PRO A 205 24.75 -16.21 -30.15
CA PRO A 205 25.43 -17.18 -31.02
C PRO A 205 26.41 -18.10 -30.30
N LYS A 206 26.93 -17.69 -29.13
CA LYS A 206 27.86 -18.46 -28.29
C LYS A 206 27.17 -19.27 -27.18
N GLY A 207 25.84 -19.33 -27.18
CA GLY A 207 25.03 -20.01 -26.17
C GLY A 207 24.18 -19.06 -25.33
N GLU A 208 23.61 -19.58 -24.26
CA GLU A 208 22.75 -18.82 -23.34
C GLU A 208 23.60 -17.93 -22.42
N ARG A 209 23.38 -16.61 -22.45
CA ARG A 209 23.96 -15.68 -21.48
C ARG A 209 22.97 -15.44 -20.35
N ARG A 210 23.41 -15.62 -19.11
CA ARG A 210 22.58 -15.47 -17.90
C ARG A 210 22.90 -14.18 -17.17
N TYR A 211 21.84 -13.52 -16.72
CA TYR A 211 21.91 -12.29 -15.96
C TYR A 211 21.24 -12.48 -14.60
N THR A 212 21.87 -11.92 -13.56
CA THR A 212 21.30 -11.82 -12.22
C THR A 212 21.33 -10.36 -11.78
N LEU A 213 20.17 -9.75 -11.58
CA LEU A 213 20.01 -8.40 -11.05
C LEU A 213 19.63 -8.48 -9.57
N ARG A 214 20.44 -7.89 -8.69
CA ARG A 214 20.13 -7.76 -7.25
C ARG A 214 19.72 -6.33 -6.97
N LEU A 215 18.48 -6.13 -6.53
CA LEU A 215 17.92 -4.81 -6.23
C LEU A 215 17.69 -4.62 -4.74
N ARG A 216 18.11 -3.46 -4.25
CA ARG A 216 17.63 -2.83 -3.03
C ARG A 216 16.67 -1.70 -3.39
N GLN A 217 15.71 -1.47 -2.52
CA GLN A 217 14.68 -0.46 -2.73
C GLN A 217 14.35 0.22 -1.41
N ARG A 218 14.25 1.55 -1.47
CA ARG A 218 13.60 2.37 -0.45
C ARG A 218 12.60 3.27 -1.16
N PHE A 219 11.31 2.97 -1.00
CA PHE A 219 10.23 3.62 -1.75
C PHE A 219 10.50 3.62 -3.27
N GLN A 220 10.61 4.78 -3.91
CA GLN A 220 10.90 4.92 -5.34
C GLN A 220 12.41 4.93 -5.66
N LYS A 221 13.28 4.95 -4.65
CA LYS A 221 14.74 4.93 -4.83
C LYS A 221 15.22 3.49 -4.89
N ILE A 222 15.96 3.15 -5.94
CA ILE A 222 16.49 1.80 -6.15
C ILE A 222 17.99 1.84 -6.39
N SER A 223 18.67 0.79 -5.95
CA SER A 223 20.09 0.56 -6.20
C SER A 223 20.35 -0.93 -6.36
N GLY A 224 21.49 -1.31 -6.91
CA GLY A 224 21.74 -2.71 -7.16
C GLY A 224 22.92 -3.00 -8.07
N THR A 225 23.07 -4.27 -8.38
CA THR A 225 24.12 -4.79 -9.25
C THR A 225 23.54 -5.78 -10.25
N VAL A 226 24.18 -5.86 -11.42
CA VAL A 226 23.95 -6.91 -12.41
C VAL A 226 25.19 -7.78 -12.47
N VAL A 227 24.99 -9.09 -12.35
CA VAL A 227 26.00 -10.13 -12.57
C VAL A 227 25.72 -10.80 -13.91
N THR A 228 26.72 -10.85 -14.78
CA THR A 228 26.74 -11.62 -16.03
C THR A 228 28.18 -11.96 -16.35
N ASP A 229 28.40 -13.13 -16.94
CA ASP A 229 29.73 -13.66 -17.31
C ASP A 229 30.73 -13.65 -16.12
N GLY A 230 30.23 -13.95 -14.91
CA GLY A 230 31.03 -13.99 -13.67
C GLY A 230 31.40 -12.62 -13.08
N ALA A 231 31.19 -11.52 -13.80
CA ALA A 231 31.49 -10.17 -13.34
C ALA A 231 30.25 -9.46 -12.79
N GLU A 232 30.40 -8.78 -11.66
CA GLU A 232 29.39 -7.93 -11.03
C GLU A 232 29.60 -6.46 -11.40
N THR A 233 28.52 -5.73 -11.66
CA THR A 233 28.58 -4.31 -12.03
C THR A 233 27.42 -3.56 -11.42
N SER A 234 27.69 -2.43 -10.78
CA SER A 234 26.65 -1.55 -10.24
C SER A 234 25.77 -0.99 -11.35
N ILE A 235 24.47 -0.85 -11.05
CA ILE A 235 23.56 -0.10 -11.90
C ILE A 235 23.72 1.41 -11.65
N SER A 236 23.45 2.22 -12.66
CA SER A 236 23.37 3.68 -12.59
C SER A 236 22.08 4.19 -13.22
N GLU A 237 21.80 5.50 -13.10
CA GLU A 237 20.61 6.15 -13.70
C GLU A 237 19.29 5.42 -13.37
N ALA A 238 19.23 4.83 -12.18
CA ALA A 238 18.15 3.95 -11.81
C ALA A 238 16.90 4.76 -11.45
N GLN A 239 15.77 4.43 -12.06
CA GLN A 239 14.50 5.11 -11.88
C GLN A 239 13.39 4.09 -11.69
N LEU A 240 12.47 4.39 -10.77
CA LEU A 240 11.26 3.61 -10.53
C LEU A 240 10.08 4.58 -10.42
N ASN A 241 9.12 4.47 -11.34
CA ASN A 241 7.92 5.29 -11.34
C ASN A 241 6.71 4.39 -11.61
N GLY A 242 5.86 4.20 -10.59
CA GLY A 242 4.79 3.23 -10.66
C GLY A 242 5.34 1.84 -10.93
N ASP A 243 4.85 1.19 -11.98
CA ASP A 243 5.31 -0.10 -12.47
C ASP A 243 6.53 -0.02 -13.41
N GLN A 244 7.01 1.17 -13.78
CA GLN A 244 8.10 1.34 -14.74
C GLN A 244 9.46 1.39 -14.04
N ILE A 245 10.38 0.55 -14.49
CA ILE A 245 11.77 0.52 -14.03
C ILE A 245 12.73 0.84 -15.17
N ARG A 246 13.75 1.64 -14.89
CA ARG A 246 14.88 1.91 -15.79
C ARG A 246 16.18 1.88 -15.01
N PHE A 247 17.25 1.45 -15.66
CA PHE A 247 18.60 1.54 -15.12
C PHE A 247 19.63 1.32 -16.24
N THR A 248 20.86 1.77 -16.01
CA THR A 248 21.98 1.67 -16.93
C THR A 248 23.07 0.77 -16.33
N VAL A 249 23.71 -0.04 -17.16
CA VAL A 249 24.89 -0.83 -16.80
C VAL A 249 25.99 -0.51 -17.82
N VAL A 250 27.14 -0.06 -17.34
CA VAL A 250 28.30 0.26 -18.18
C VAL A 250 29.40 -0.75 -17.89
N ARG A 251 29.91 -1.42 -18.93
CA ARG A 251 31.00 -2.40 -18.83
C ARG A 251 32.06 -2.14 -19.88
N GLU A 252 33.24 -2.68 -19.65
CA GLU A 252 34.29 -2.77 -20.66
C GLU A 252 34.36 -4.22 -21.14
N ILE A 253 34.16 -4.43 -22.45
CA ILE A 253 34.15 -5.75 -23.09
C ILE A 253 35.13 -5.68 -24.25
N GLN A 254 36.18 -6.50 -24.23
CA GLN A 254 37.23 -6.51 -25.26
C GLN A 254 37.86 -5.11 -25.50
N GLY A 255 38.09 -4.35 -24.43
CA GLY A 255 38.64 -2.99 -24.50
C GLY A 255 37.67 -1.93 -25.03
N GLN A 256 36.41 -2.29 -25.31
CA GLN A 256 35.38 -1.37 -25.75
C GLN A 256 34.38 -1.10 -24.62
N LYS A 257 34.01 0.17 -24.44
CA LYS A 257 32.93 0.58 -23.55
C LYS A 257 31.59 0.14 -24.13
N VAL A 258 30.85 -0.66 -23.37
CA VAL A 258 29.50 -1.13 -23.68
C VAL A 258 28.52 -0.55 -22.66
N THR A 259 27.54 0.21 -23.14
CA THR A 259 26.49 0.81 -22.33
C THR A 259 25.16 0.10 -22.59
N MET A 260 24.58 -0.50 -21.56
CA MET A 260 23.31 -1.21 -21.63
C MET A 260 22.25 -0.43 -20.86
N ARG A 261 21.24 0.11 -21.56
CA ARG A 261 20.12 0.84 -20.96
C ARG A 261 18.89 -0.05 -20.89
N PHE A 262 18.55 -0.50 -19.69
CA PHE A 262 17.39 -1.34 -19.44
C PHE A 262 16.17 -0.47 -19.16
N SER A 263 15.04 -0.88 -19.72
CA SER A 263 13.71 -0.36 -19.41
C SER A 263 12.72 -1.51 -19.34
N GLY A 264 11.72 -1.42 -18.47
CA GLY A 264 10.67 -2.44 -18.38
C GLY A 264 9.52 -2.06 -17.47
N ARG A 265 8.48 -2.91 -17.48
CA ARG A 265 7.32 -2.85 -16.58
C ARG A 265 7.32 -4.05 -15.65
N VAL A 266 7.11 -3.78 -14.38
CA VAL A 266 7.03 -4.75 -13.29
C VAL A 266 5.59 -5.20 -13.14
N ASN A 267 5.37 -6.51 -13.14
CA ASN A 267 4.09 -7.13 -12.81
C ASN A 267 4.35 -8.31 -11.87
N GLY A 268 4.15 -8.06 -10.57
CA GLY A 268 4.49 -9.01 -9.51
C GLY A 268 5.96 -9.42 -9.56
N ASP A 269 6.19 -10.70 -9.82
CA ASP A 269 7.53 -11.30 -9.90
C ASP A 269 8.06 -11.41 -11.33
N THR A 270 7.53 -10.60 -12.25
CA THR A 270 8.02 -10.51 -13.63
C THR A 270 8.35 -9.07 -14.00
N VAL A 271 9.49 -8.84 -14.65
CA VAL A 271 9.76 -7.61 -15.41
C VAL A 271 9.79 -7.96 -16.88
N ARG A 272 9.05 -7.22 -17.71
CA ARG A 272 9.14 -7.31 -19.18
C ARG A 272 9.57 -5.97 -19.74
N GLY A 273 10.50 -5.97 -20.68
CA GLY A 273 10.92 -4.73 -21.32
C GLY A 273 11.99 -4.92 -22.36
N SER A 274 12.76 -3.86 -22.60
CA SER A 274 13.84 -3.85 -23.59
C SER A 274 15.13 -3.26 -23.02
N ALA A 275 16.26 -3.78 -23.49
CA ALA A 275 17.59 -3.25 -23.29
C ALA A 275 18.10 -2.66 -24.60
N ASP A 276 18.58 -1.41 -24.57
CA ASP A 276 19.32 -0.80 -25.67
C ASP A 276 20.82 -0.88 -25.36
N ILE A 277 21.57 -1.59 -26.20
CA ILE A 277 22.99 -1.85 -26.02
C ILE A 277 23.77 -1.02 -27.04
N GLN A 278 24.68 -0.19 -26.55
CA GLN A 278 25.53 0.68 -27.36
C GLN A 278 27.00 0.33 -27.15
N GLY A 279 27.74 0.19 -28.25
CA GLY A 279 29.14 -0.23 -28.25
C GLY A 279 29.30 -1.75 -28.12
N GLY A 280 30.46 -2.24 -28.57
CA GLY A 280 30.79 -3.66 -28.52
C GLY A 280 30.07 -4.53 -29.56
N PRO A 281 30.41 -5.83 -29.62
CA PRO A 281 29.87 -6.78 -30.60
C PRO A 281 28.39 -7.14 -30.39
N PHE A 282 27.76 -6.63 -29.32
CA PHE A 282 26.39 -6.95 -28.94
C PHE A 282 25.44 -5.74 -29.07
N ALA A 283 25.84 -4.71 -29.81
CA ALA A 283 25.04 -3.51 -29.99
C ALA A 283 23.65 -3.82 -30.59
N GLY A 284 22.68 -2.97 -30.23
CA GLY A 284 21.30 -3.04 -30.67
C GLY A 284 20.31 -3.27 -29.53
N LYS A 285 19.03 -3.28 -29.90
CA LYS A 285 17.91 -3.43 -28.96
C LYS A 285 17.53 -4.90 -28.78
N ARG A 286 17.24 -5.31 -27.55
CA ARG A 286 16.80 -6.66 -27.21
C ARG A 286 15.67 -6.62 -26.20
N ASP A 287 14.70 -7.50 -26.35
CA ASP A 287 13.70 -7.70 -25.30
C ASP A 287 14.29 -8.57 -24.17
N TRP A 288 13.82 -8.32 -22.95
CA TRP A 288 14.20 -9.12 -21.79
C TRP A 288 12.97 -9.37 -20.92
N VAL A 289 12.95 -10.57 -20.32
CA VAL A 289 11.93 -10.98 -19.37
C VAL A 289 12.64 -11.54 -18.15
N ALA A 290 12.63 -10.80 -17.05
CA ALA A 290 13.19 -11.25 -15.79
C ALA A 290 12.13 -11.79 -14.85
N LYS A 291 12.52 -12.80 -14.08
CA LYS A 291 11.72 -13.41 -13.02
C LYS A 291 12.41 -13.18 -11.68
N ARG A 292 11.64 -12.79 -10.65
CA ARG A 292 12.16 -12.68 -9.29
C ARG A 292 12.33 -14.08 -8.70
N ASP A 293 13.39 -14.26 -7.94
CA ASP A 293 13.55 -15.42 -7.10
C ASP A 293 12.41 -15.50 -6.08
N PRO A 294 11.88 -16.71 -5.82
CA PRO A 294 10.90 -16.90 -4.77
C PRO A 294 11.54 -16.61 -3.41
N VAL A 295 10.79 -15.89 -2.57
CA VAL A 295 11.25 -15.53 -1.22
C VAL A 295 10.32 -16.12 -0.19
N ASN A 296 10.90 -16.90 0.74
CA ASN A 296 10.21 -17.36 1.92
C ASN A 296 10.58 -16.46 3.11
N LEU A 297 9.67 -15.54 3.46
CA LEU A 297 9.85 -14.62 4.58
C LEU A 297 9.55 -15.25 5.95
N SER A 298 8.74 -16.32 5.98
CA SER A 298 8.30 -16.92 7.24
C SER A 298 9.47 -17.52 8.01
N GLY A 299 9.46 -17.30 9.32
CA GLY A 299 10.46 -17.87 10.23
C GLY A 299 11.05 -16.83 11.18
N THR A 300 12.08 -17.24 11.91
CA THR A 300 12.81 -16.38 12.85
C THR A 300 14.15 -15.99 12.26
N TRP A 301 14.33 -14.70 12.05
CA TRP A 301 15.53 -14.06 11.51
C TRP A 301 16.37 -13.53 12.67
N ARG A 302 17.56 -14.10 12.90
CA ARG A 302 18.40 -13.77 14.06
C ARG A 302 19.61 -12.93 13.68
N TRP A 303 19.96 -11.96 14.52
CA TRP A 303 21.21 -11.20 14.48
C TRP A 303 21.81 -11.09 15.89
N GLN A 304 22.99 -10.47 16.00
CA GLN A 304 23.62 -10.25 17.30
C GLN A 304 22.76 -9.31 18.16
N GLY A 305 22.12 -9.84 19.20
CA GLY A 305 21.30 -9.07 20.14
C GLY A 305 19.79 -9.09 19.92
N GLY A 306 19.27 -9.85 18.93
CA GLY A 306 17.82 -9.94 18.73
C GLY A 306 17.39 -10.90 17.64
N ALA A 307 16.08 -11.04 17.49
CA ALA A 307 15.47 -11.76 16.38
C ALA A 307 14.15 -11.12 15.93
N LEU A 308 13.79 -11.37 14.68
CA LEU A 308 12.54 -10.93 14.07
C LEU A 308 11.78 -12.18 13.64
N ARG A 309 10.65 -12.45 14.26
CA ARG A 309 9.74 -13.52 13.81
C ARG A 309 8.75 -12.93 12.82
N ILE A 310 8.73 -13.47 11.60
CA ILE A 310 7.80 -13.10 10.53
C ILE A 310 6.89 -14.29 10.27
N GLU A 311 5.59 -14.04 10.20
CA GLU A 311 4.58 -15.08 10.00
C GLU A 311 3.36 -14.52 9.23
N ARG A 312 2.54 -15.43 8.68
CA ARG A 312 1.24 -15.08 8.10
C ARG A 312 0.14 -15.27 9.14
N ARG A 313 -0.65 -14.24 9.39
CA ARG A 313 -1.89 -14.31 10.18
C ARG A 313 -3.03 -13.75 9.36
N ASN A 314 -4.10 -14.51 9.18
CA ASN A 314 -5.27 -14.13 8.36
C ASN A 314 -4.89 -13.60 6.97
N GLY A 315 -3.94 -14.25 6.31
CA GLY A 315 -3.45 -13.84 4.99
C GLY A 315 -2.58 -12.59 4.98
N GLN A 316 -2.35 -11.90 6.11
CA GLN A 316 -1.45 -10.74 6.21
C GLN A 316 -0.12 -11.13 6.82
N TRP A 317 0.96 -10.48 6.37
CA TRP A 317 2.25 -10.61 7.04
C TRP A 317 2.25 -9.81 8.33
N VAL A 318 2.72 -10.43 9.41
CA VAL A 318 2.97 -9.77 10.69
C VAL A 318 4.39 -10.08 11.14
N ALA A 319 4.96 -9.17 11.92
CA ALA A 319 6.27 -9.36 12.51
C ALA A 319 6.25 -9.10 14.02
N THR A 320 7.10 -9.83 14.73
CA THR A 320 7.33 -9.68 16.17
C THR A 320 8.83 -9.54 16.39
N LEU A 321 9.24 -8.47 17.04
CA LEU A 321 10.60 -8.29 17.53
C LEU A 321 10.80 -9.11 18.81
N LEU A 322 11.89 -9.87 18.87
CA LEU A 322 12.28 -10.71 19.99
C LEU A 322 13.63 -10.20 20.53
N GLN A 323 13.66 -9.72 21.77
CA GLN A 323 14.87 -9.20 22.42
C GLN A 323 14.96 -9.73 23.86
N GLY A 324 15.90 -10.65 24.10
CA GLY A 324 15.97 -11.38 25.36
C GLY A 324 14.64 -12.10 25.64
N ASN A 325 14.00 -11.77 26.77
CA ASN A 325 12.68 -12.29 27.15
C ASN A 325 11.50 -11.42 26.67
N ARG A 326 11.75 -10.30 25.97
CA ARG A 326 10.70 -9.43 25.45
C ARG A 326 10.28 -9.85 24.04
N SER A 327 8.97 -9.79 23.80
CA SER A 327 8.35 -10.05 22.50
C SER A 327 7.38 -8.91 22.19
N GLN A 328 7.66 -8.15 21.13
CA GLN A 328 6.90 -6.95 20.77
C GLN A 328 6.34 -7.07 19.33
N PRO A 329 5.01 -7.07 19.15
CA PRO A 329 4.41 -6.98 17.82
C PRO A 329 4.79 -5.66 17.14
N ILE A 330 5.04 -5.71 15.83
CA ILE A 330 5.40 -4.53 15.04
C ILE A 330 4.19 -4.08 14.21
N SER A 331 3.59 -2.95 14.58
CA SER A 331 2.36 -2.43 13.95
C SER A 331 2.56 -1.98 12.51
N ASP A 332 3.74 -1.42 12.22
CA ASP A 332 4.04 -0.75 10.95
C ASP A 332 4.77 -1.68 9.97
N PHE A 333 4.69 -3.00 10.18
CA PHE A 333 5.33 -3.99 9.32
C PHE A 333 4.58 -4.13 7.99
N TYR A 334 5.31 -4.04 6.88
CA TYR A 334 4.81 -4.41 5.56
C TYR A 334 5.90 -5.05 4.70
N VAL A 335 5.46 -5.79 3.70
CA VAL A 335 6.33 -6.45 2.71
C VAL A 335 6.08 -5.79 1.37
N TRP A 336 7.14 -5.49 0.63
CA TRP A 336 7.05 -4.91 -0.70
C TRP A 336 8.12 -5.50 -1.63
N GLY A 337 7.69 -6.30 -2.62
CA GLY A 337 8.59 -7.19 -3.37
C GLY A 337 9.19 -8.25 -2.45
N ALA A 338 10.53 -8.42 -2.49
CA ALA A 338 11.28 -9.19 -1.50
C ALA A 338 11.79 -8.34 -0.32
N GLY A 339 11.36 -7.08 -0.24
CA GLY A 339 11.73 -6.15 0.82
C GLY A 339 10.82 -6.32 2.04
N ILE A 340 11.38 -6.25 3.23
CA ILE A 340 10.63 -6.01 4.47
C ILE A 340 10.87 -4.58 4.93
N TYR A 341 9.85 -3.97 5.53
CA TYR A 341 9.89 -2.61 6.04
C TYR A 341 9.14 -2.55 7.36
N PHE A 342 9.75 -1.95 8.37
CA PHE A 342 9.08 -1.75 9.64
C PHE A 342 9.66 -0.61 10.45
N ARG A 343 8.83 -0.12 11.38
CA ARG A 343 9.18 0.90 12.35
C ARG A 343 9.10 0.34 13.77
N LEU A 344 10.09 0.63 14.61
CA LEU A 344 10.01 0.38 16.06
C LEU A 344 9.83 1.72 16.78
N SER A 345 8.93 1.75 17.76
CA SER A 345 8.48 2.96 18.46
C SER A 345 8.88 3.00 19.95
N GLU A 346 9.96 2.33 20.33
CA GLU A 346 10.55 2.50 21.68
C GLU A 346 11.49 3.72 21.70
N GLY A 347 10.95 4.90 22.01
CA GLY A 347 11.71 6.12 22.36
C GLY A 347 12.39 6.87 21.20
N THR A 348 12.72 6.19 20.10
CA THR A 348 13.25 6.81 18.87
C THR A 348 12.69 6.07 17.66
N GLU A 349 12.31 6.79 16.61
CA GLU A 349 11.79 6.19 15.38
C GLU A 349 12.91 5.39 14.70
N ILE A 350 12.79 4.06 14.70
CA ILE A 350 13.75 3.19 14.03
C ILE A 350 13.13 2.67 12.74
N THR A 351 13.71 3.03 11.59
CA THR A 351 13.34 2.44 10.29
C THR A 351 14.31 1.32 9.96
N ALA A 352 13.76 0.12 9.74
CA ALA A 352 14.50 -1.01 9.23
C ALA A 352 13.93 -1.47 7.89
N GLU A 353 14.83 -1.65 6.93
CA GLU A 353 14.53 -2.25 5.64
C GLU A 353 15.52 -3.39 5.40
N GLY A 354 15.10 -4.40 4.63
CA GLY A 354 16.01 -5.46 4.22
C GLY A 354 15.47 -6.29 3.07
N VAL A 355 16.39 -6.91 2.34
CA VAL A 355 16.11 -7.81 1.21
C VAL A 355 16.48 -9.22 1.63
N VAL A 356 15.58 -10.16 1.36
CA VAL A 356 15.84 -11.57 1.61
C VAL A 356 16.48 -12.23 0.39
N GLU A 357 17.57 -12.94 0.64
CA GLU A 357 18.29 -13.78 -0.31
C GLU A 357 18.57 -15.15 0.35
N GLY A 358 17.75 -16.15 0.02
CA GLY A 358 17.82 -17.47 0.65
C GLY A 358 17.53 -17.42 2.15
N ASP A 359 18.50 -17.84 2.96
CA ASP A 359 18.45 -17.80 4.44
C ASP A 359 19.07 -16.52 5.03
N ARG A 360 19.42 -15.54 4.20
CA ARG A 360 20.01 -14.27 4.64
C ARG A 360 19.05 -13.11 4.41
N LEU A 361 18.93 -12.26 5.40
CA LEU A 361 18.23 -10.98 5.33
C LEU A 361 19.27 -9.89 5.56
N THR A 362 19.47 -9.03 4.57
CA THR A 362 20.45 -7.94 4.66
C THR A 362 19.77 -6.62 4.39
N GLY A 363 20.19 -5.56 5.09
CA GLY A 363 19.46 -4.31 5.01
C GLY A 363 20.11 -3.17 5.74
N THR A 364 19.32 -2.13 6.01
CA THR A 364 19.75 -1.03 6.88
C THR A 364 18.81 -0.86 8.07
N TRP A 365 19.40 -0.47 9.20
CA TRP A 365 18.75 -0.16 10.46
C TRP A 365 19.20 1.25 10.83
N ASN A 366 18.32 2.25 10.71
CA ASN A 366 18.68 3.67 10.79
C ASN A 366 19.86 4.03 9.87
N GLY A 367 19.86 3.50 8.64
CA GLY A 367 20.91 3.70 7.66
C GLY A 367 22.20 2.89 7.90
N LYS A 368 22.35 2.22 9.05
CA LYS A 368 23.50 1.34 9.32
C LYS A 368 23.26 -0.06 8.79
N PRO A 369 24.24 -0.73 8.16
CA PRO A 369 24.06 -2.09 7.68
C PRO A 369 23.69 -3.05 8.81
N TRP A 370 22.75 -3.96 8.55
CA TRP A 370 22.46 -5.09 9.42
C TRP A 370 22.28 -6.37 8.61
N THR A 371 22.44 -7.50 9.28
CA THR A 371 22.27 -8.83 8.68
C THR A 371 21.64 -9.76 9.69
N ALA A 372 20.66 -10.53 9.24
CA ALA A 372 20.06 -11.61 9.99
C ALA A 372 20.08 -12.91 9.19
N THR A 373 20.15 -14.03 9.90
CA THR A 373 20.08 -15.38 9.30
C THR A 373 18.80 -16.05 9.77
N ARG A 374 18.10 -16.72 8.84
CA ARG A 374 16.92 -17.51 9.18
C ARG A 374 17.36 -18.79 9.90
N THR A 375 16.87 -19.01 11.11
CA THR A 375 16.95 -20.32 11.74
C THR A 375 15.79 -21.16 11.25
N LYS A 376 16.06 -22.37 10.75
CA LYS A 376 15.02 -23.39 10.59
C LYS A 376 14.53 -23.75 12.00
N GLY A 377 13.24 -23.55 12.23
CA GLY A 377 12.57 -23.99 13.45
C GLY A 377 12.49 -25.51 13.52
#